data_AF-A0A7Y2TWW0-F1
#
_entry.id   AF-A0A7Y2TWW0-F1
#
_cell.length_a   1.000
_cell.length_b   1.000
_cell.length_c   1.000
_cell.angle_alpha   90.00
_cell.angle_beta   90.00
_cell.angle_gamma   90.00
#
_symmetry.space_group_name_H-M   'P 1'
#
loop_
_entity.id
_entity.type
_entity.pdbx_description
1 polymer ?
#
loop_
_entity_poly.entity_id
_entity_poly.type
_entity_poly.pdbx_seq_one_letter_code
_entity_poly.pdbx_strand_id
1 'polypeptide(L)' 'SHITCAFRTLKQSASVLGPAPDGGYWLVGLKHPARAPQTLFQNVRWSTCHALQDTARTLPKPTALTATLQDVDTSADL' A
#
# COMPACT_ATOMS: atom_id res chain seq x y z
N SER A 1 7.30 6.42 -13.99
CA SER A 1 5.86 6.50 -13.69
C SER A 1 5.36 5.29 -12.90
N HIS A 2 5.63 5.23 -11.60
CA HIS A 2 5.26 4.08 -10.76
C HIS A 2 3.78 4.09 -10.35
N ILE A 3 3.21 5.28 -10.17
CA ILE A 3 1.78 5.50 -9.89
C ILE A 3 0.89 4.92 -11.00
N THR A 4 1.24 5.14 -12.27
CA THR A 4 0.51 4.60 -13.42
C THR A 4 0.48 3.07 -13.43
N CYS A 5 1.59 2.43 -13.03
CA CYS A 5 1.66 0.99 -12.92
C CYS A 5 0.77 0.48 -11.77
N ALA A 6 0.80 1.15 -10.62
CA ALA A 6 -0.08 0.85 -9.49
C ALA A 6 -1.57 0.92 -9.87
N PHE A 7 -1.99 1.97 -10.60
CA PHE A 7 -3.36 2.07 -11.11
C PHE A 7 -3.72 0.97 -12.10
N ARG A 8 -2.78 0.55 -12.96
CA ARG A 8 -3.01 -0.57 -13.90
C ARG A 8 -3.23 -1.87 -13.13
N THR A 9 -2.39 -2.14 -12.13
CA THR A 9 -2.53 -3.31 -11.25
C THR A 9 -3.84 -3.28 -10.46
N LEU A 10 -4.24 -2.10 -9.99
CA LEU A 10 -5.50 -1.88 -9.28
C LEU A 10 -6.74 -2.16 -10.14
N LYS A 11 -6.64 -2.14 -11.48
CA LYS A 11 -7.76 -2.57 -12.33
C LYS A 11 -8.04 -4.07 -12.18
N GLN A 12 -7.01 -4.88 -11.93
CA GLN A 12 -7.08 -6.33 -11.85
C GLN A 12 -7.17 -6.86 -10.40
N SER A 13 -6.97 -6.01 -9.40
CA SER A 13 -7.00 -6.39 -7.97
C SER A 13 -7.90 -5.47 -7.15
N ALA A 14 -8.36 -5.93 -5.99
CA ALA A 14 -9.22 -5.11 -5.11
C ALA A 14 -8.40 -4.04 -4.37
N SER A 15 -7.14 -4.36 -4.06
CA SER A 15 -6.19 -3.47 -3.41
C SER A 15 -4.79 -3.63 -4.01
N VAL A 16 -3.95 -2.62 -3.82
CA VAL A 16 -2.55 -2.62 -4.23
C VAL A 16 -1.67 -2.06 -3.12
N LEU A 17 -0.48 -2.64 -2.95
CA LEU A 17 0.54 -2.21 -2.00
C LEU A 17 1.89 -2.07 -2.70
N GLY A 18 2.57 -0.95 -2.46
CA GLY A 18 3.94 -0.69 -2.88
C GLY A 18 4.89 -0.89 -1.70
N PRO A 19 5.52 -2.08 -1.56
CA PRO A 19 6.49 -2.31 -0.49
C PRO A 19 7.67 -1.35 -0.56
N ALA A 20 8.23 -1.00 0.59
CA ALA A 20 9.48 -0.26 0.70
C ALA A 20 10.61 -1.17 1.23
N PRO A 21 11.88 -0.95 0.87
CA PRO A 21 12.99 -1.82 1.26
C PRO A 21 13.28 -1.80 2.77
N ASP A 22 12.87 -0.75 3.46
CA ASP A 22 12.87 -0.55 4.92
C ASP A 22 11.81 -1.38 5.67
N GLY A 23 10.93 -2.06 4.93
CA GLY A 23 9.83 -2.87 5.48
C GLY A 23 8.52 -2.10 5.67
N GLY A 24 8.51 -0.80 5.34
CA GLY A 24 7.31 0.00 5.17
C GLY A 24 6.65 -0.19 3.81
N TYR A 25 5.86 0.80 3.39
CA TYR A 25 5.25 0.84 2.07
C TYR A 25 5.10 2.30 1.62
N TRP A 26 5.49 2.58 0.39
CA TRP A 26 5.41 3.92 -0.19
C TRP A 26 4.04 4.21 -0.84
N LEU A 27 3.22 3.17 -1.05
CA LEU A 27 1.90 3.31 -1.66
C LEU A 27 0.91 2.26 -1.18
N VAL A 28 -0.32 2.68 -0.92
CA VAL A 28 -1.49 1.82 -0.73
C VAL A 28 -2.63 2.34 -1.59
N GLY A 29 -3.33 1.46 -2.28
CA GLY A 29 -4.45 1.82 -3.15
C GLY A 29 -5.61 0.85 -3.06
N LEU A 30 -6.83 1.39 -3.15
CA LEU A 30 -8.09 0.64 -3.09
C LEU A 30 -8.90 0.91 -4.36
N LYS A 31 -9.37 -0.15 -5.01
CA LYS A 31 -10.18 -0.02 -6.23
C LYS A 31 -11.56 0.58 -5.92
N HIS A 32 -12.11 0.22 -4.76
CA HIS A 32 -13.39 0.70 -4.28
C HIS A 32 -13.24 1.17 -2.83
N PRO A 33 -12.90 2.45 -2.59
CA PRO A 33 -12.73 2.97 -1.22
C PRO A 33 -14.02 2.90 -0.41
N ALA A 34 -15.19 2.98 -1.06
CA ALA A 34 -16.49 2.76 -0.40
C ALA A 34 -16.71 1.32 0.12
N ARG A 35 -15.90 0.36 -0.33
CA ARG A 35 -15.89 -1.03 0.16
C ARG A 35 -14.67 -1.30 1.06
N ALA A 36 -13.96 -0.26 1.48
CA ALA A 36 -12.89 -0.42 2.45
C ALA A 36 -13.48 -0.97 3.76
N PRO A 37 -12.87 -2.01 4.35
CA PRO A 37 -13.30 -2.45 5.67
C PRO A 37 -13.08 -1.33 6.68
N GLN A 38 -13.97 -1.17 7.67
CA GLN A 38 -13.77 -0.19 8.75
C GLN A 38 -12.50 -0.46 9.56
N THR A 39 -11.96 -1.67 9.47
CA THR A 39 -10.70 -2.07 10.08
C THR A 39 -9.46 -1.71 9.24
N LEU A 40 -9.63 -0.95 8.15
CA LEU A 40 -8.51 -0.45 7.35
C LEU A 40 -7.54 0.31 8.26
N PHE A 41 -6.28 -0.11 8.26
CA PHE A 41 -5.22 0.41 9.14
C PHE A 41 -5.42 0.20 10.66
N GLN A 42 -6.39 -0.62 11.07
CA GLN A 42 -6.59 -0.93 12.47
C GLN A 42 -5.41 -1.75 13.02
N ASN A 43 -4.86 -1.34 14.17
CA ASN A 43 -3.69 -1.95 14.80
C ASN A 43 -2.41 -1.97 13.95
N VAL A 44 -2.29 -1.07 12.97
CA VAL A 44 -1.05 -0.96 12.19
C VAL A 44 0.04 -0.30 13.03
N ARG A 45 1.16 -1.00 13.19
CA ARG A 45 2.37 -0.48 13.83
C ARG A 45 3.17 0.35 12.82
N TRP A 46 2.79 1.61 12.69
CA TRP A 46 3.45 2.60 11.83
C TRP A 46 4.95 2.70 12.11
N SER A 47 5.72 3.11 11.09
CA SER A 47 7.19 3.29 11.15
C SER A 47 7.97 2.04 11.61
N THR A 48 7.43 0.84 11.39
CA THR A 48 8.12 -0.42 11.62
C THR A 48 8.02 -1.33 10.40
N CYS A 49 8.90 -2.32 10.29
CA CYS A 49 8.86 -3.38 9.29
C CYS A 49 7.57 -4.22 9.31
N HIS A 50 6.72 -4.04 10.32
CA HIS A 50 5.43 -4.69 10.42
C HIS A 50 4.29 -3.88 9.79
N ALA A 51 4.50 -2.59 9.50
CA ALA A 51 3.46 -1.71 8.97
C ALA A 51 2.85 -2.26 7.68
N LEU A 52 3.70 -2.78 6.77
CA LEU A 52 3.26 -3.42 5.54
C LEU A 52 2.40 -4.66 5.81
N GLN A 53 2.86 -5.54 6.71
CA GLN A 53 2.18 -6.81 6.96
C GLN A 53 0.86 -6.60 7.72
N ASP A 54 0.85 -5.69 8.69
CA ASP A 54 -0.35 -5.33 9.44
C ASP A 54 -1.38 -4.66 8.50
N THR A 55 -0.93 -3.78 7.60
CA THR A 55 -1.79 -3.15 6.60
C THR A 55 -2.36 -4.18 5.61
N ALA A 56 -1.52 -5.06 5.06
CA ALA A 56 -1.93 -6.11 4.12
C ALA A 56 -2.99 -7.06 4.69
N ARG A 57 -3.01 -7.28 6.03
CA ARG A 57 -4.05 -8.07 6.70
C ARG A 57 -5.41 -7.40 6.71
N THR A 58 -5.44 -6.07 6.74
CA THR A 58 -6.68 -5.28 6.76
C THR A 58 -7.21 -4.98 5.36
N LEU A 59 -6.41 -5.19 4.30
CA LEU A 59 -6.81 -4.85 2.95
C LEU A 59 -7.78 -5.89 2.32
N PRO A 60 -8.71 -5.42 1.47
CA PRO A 60 -9.60 -6.32 0.73
C PRO A 60 -8.80 -7.12 -0.30
N LYS A 61 -8.98 -8.44 -0.29
CA LYS A 61 -8.34 -9.37 -1.23
C LYS A 61 -9.10 -9.44 -2.57
N PRO A 62 -8.42 -9.72 -3.69
CA PRO A 62 -6.98 -9.92 -3.81
C PRO A 62 -6.20 -8.60 -3.73
N THR A 63 -5.08 -8.65 -3.00
CA THR A 63 -4.11 -7.55 -2.89
C THR A 63 -2.94 -7.85 -3.82
N ALA A 64 -2.62 -6.92 -4.69
CA ALA A 64 -1.44 -7.01 -5.55
C ALA A 64 -0.29 -6.17 -5.02
N LEU A 65 0.94 -6.60 -5.29
CA LEU A 65 2.14 -5.86 -4.95
C LEU A 65 2.68 -5.16 -6.19
N THR A 66 3.06 -3.89 -6.06
CA THR A 66 3.77 -3.13 -7.11
C THR A 66 5.27 -3.18 -6.88
N ALA A 67 6.03 -2.48 -7.73
CA ALA A 67 7.47 -2.34 -7.57
C ALA A 67 7.82 -1.80 -6.18
N THR A 68 8.84 -2.41 -5.58
CA THR A 68 9.44 -1.94 -4.35
C THR A 68 10.19 -0.63 -4.63
N LEU A 69 9.84 0.45 -3.95
CA LEU A 69 10.53 1.74 -4.06
C LEU A 69 10.91 2.23 -2.67
N GLN A 70 11.93 3.10 -2.59
CA GLN A 70 12.26 3.77 -1.34
C GLN A 70 11.06 4.57 -0.84
N ASP A 71 10.85 4.54 0.48
CA ASP A 71 9.79 5.28 1.12
C ASP A 71 9.93 6.79 0.82
N VAL A 72 8.82 7.42 0.42
CA VAL A 72 8.78 8.86 0.08
C VAL A 72 8.36 9.63 1.34
N ASP A 73 9.13 9.49 2.42
CA ASP A 73 8.87 10.18 3.69
C ASP A 73 9.53 11.58 3.75
N THR A 74 10.43 11.90 2.81
CA THR A 74 11.15 13.17 2.84
C THR A 74 10.56 14.13 1.81
N SER A 75 10.10 15.28 2.29
CA SER A 75 9.78 16.50 1.52
C SER A 75 10.96 17.07 0.71
N ALA A 76 11.98 16.27 0.43
CA ALA A 76 13.18 16.60 -0.32
C ALA A 76 13.10 16.26 -1.81
N ASP A 77 11.94 15.83 -2.31
CA ASP A 77 11.68 15.68 -3.76
C ASP A 77 10.67 16.74 -4.23
N LEU A 78 11.10 18.01 -4.18
CA LEU A 78 10.52 19.12 -4.95
C LEU A 78 11.61 19.75 -5.82
#